data_AF-R3I0M4-F1
#
_entry.id   AF-R3I0M4-F1
#
_cell.length_a   1.000
_cell.length_b   1.000
_cell.length_c   1.000
_cell.angle_alpha   90.00
_cell.angle_beta   90.00
_cell.angle_gamma   90.00
#
_symmetry.space_group_name_H-M   'P 1'
#
loop_
_entity.id
_entity.type
_entity.pdbx_description
1 polymer ?
#
loop_
_entity_poly.entity_id
_entity_poly.type
_entity_poly.pdbx_seq_one_letter_code
_entity_poly.pdbx_strand_id
1 'polypeptide(L)'
;MGASLNEIKQRIASTKKTSQITKAMQMVSAAKLTKSEGASKSFQEYSSKIRSVVTHLVAAQLSELRETEQSSLSEGNYHVMLAQRPVKKTGYIVITSDKGLVGGYNSSILKQTMSMIQEDHDSNKEYALIAIGGTGADFFKARGIDVSYELRGLTDQPTFEEVRKIVTTATTMYQNEVFDELYVCYNHHVNSLTSQFRVEKMLPITDLDPSEATSYEQEYLLEPSPEAILDQLLPQYAESLIYGAIIDAKTAEHAAGMTAMKTATDNAQNIISDLTISYNRARQGAITQEITEIVAGAAALE
;
A
#
# COMPACT_ATOMS: atom_id res chain seq x y z
N MET A 1 -36.26 3.21 -36.72
CA MET A 1 -34.80 3.45 -36.66
C MET A 1 -34.38 4.56 -35.69
N GLY A 2 -35.25 5.52 -35.32
CA GLY A 2 -34.92 6.57 -34.33
C GLY A 2 -34.58 6.09 -32.90
N ALA A 3 -35.01 4.88 -32.50
CA ALA A 3 -34.61 4.25 -31.24
C ALA A 3 -33.07 4.06 -31.15
N SER A 4 -32.42 3.69 -32.26
CA SER A 4 -30.96 3.51 -32.33
C SER A 4 -30.18 4.83 -32.16
N LEU A 5 -30.69 5.93 -32.70
CA LEU A 5 -30.04 7.24 -32.59
C LEU A 5 -30.09 7.80 -31.17
N ASN A 6 -31.24 7.68 -30.52
CA ASN A 6 -31.41 8.11 -29.13
C ASN A 6 -30.55 7.28 -28.17
N GLU A 7 -30.44 5.97 -28.39
CA GLU A 7 -29.56 5.10 -27.60
C GLU A 7 -28.08 5.48 -27.75
N ILE A 8 -27.59 5.72 -28.98
CA ILE A 8 -26.21 6.15 -29.19
C ILE A 8 -25.96 7.50 -28.52
N LYS A 9 -26.89 8.45 -28.64
CA LYS A 9 -26.80 9.77 -27.99
C LYS A 9 -26.76 9.65 -26.45
N GLN A 10 -27.60 8.78 -25.87
CA GLN A 10 -27.59 8.52 -24.44
C GLN A 10 -26.27 7.88 -23.97
N ARG A 11 -25.74 6.92 -24.73
CA ARG A 11 -24.41 6.33 -24.46
C ARG A 11 -23.31 7.38 -24.48
N ILE A 12 -23.26 8.25 -25.49
CA ILE A 12 -22.29 9.35 -25.56
C ILE A 12 -22.38 10.23 -24.30
N ALA A 13 -23.61 10.64 -23.92
CA ALA A 13 -23.81 11.47 -22.75
C ALA A 13 -23.36 10.79 -21.45
N SER A 14 -23.63 9.49 -21.31
CA SER A 14 -23.23 8.69 -20.14
C SER A 14 -21.70 8.51 -20.05
N THR A 15 -21.05 8.17 -21.17
CA THR A 15 -19.58 8.04 -21.24
C THR A 15 -18.89 9.38 -20.99
N LYS A 16 -19.46 10.50 -21.47
CA LYS A 16 -18.95 11.85 -21.18
C LYS A 16 -19.01 12.21 -19.70
N LYS A 17 -20.11 11.87 -19.01
CA LYS A 17 -20.20 12.03 -17.55
C LYS A 17 -19.16 11.16 -16.84
N THR A 18 -19.00 9.91 -17.27
CA THR A 18 -17.99 9.00 -16.71
C THR A 18 -16.57 9.57 -16.87
N SER A 19 -16.23 10.09 -18.05
CA SER A 19 -14.95 10.75 -18.33
C SER A 19 -14.68 11.95 -17.41
N GLN A 20 -15.72 12.77 -17.14
CA GLN A 20 -15.61 13.90 -16.21
C GLN A 20 -15.34 13.43 -14.77
N ILE A 21 -16.02 12.36 -14.33
CA ILE A 21 -15.81 11.78 -13.00
C ILE A 21 -14.39 11.22 -12.88
N THR A 22 -13.93 10.41 -13.85
CA THR A 22 -12.57 9.87 -13.82
C THR A 22 -11.53 10.97 -13.89
N LYS A 23 -11.78 12.05 -14.65
CA LYS A 23 -10.88 13.21 -14.69
C LYS A 23 -10.79 13.92 -13.34
N ALA A 24 -11.91 14.09 -12.65
CA ALA A 24 -11.93 14.65 -11.29
C ALA A 24 -11.18 13.75 -10.31
N MET A 25 -11.42 12.43 -10.35
CA MET A 25 -10.73 11.45 -9.49
C MET A 25 -9.22 11.39 -9.77
N GLN A 26 -8.80 11.56 -11.03
CA GLN A 26 -7.39 11.71 -11.39
C GLN A 26 -6.76 12.89 -10.65
N MET A 27 -7.40 14.07 -10.69
CA MET A 27 -6.90 15.28 -10.03
C MET A 27 -6.86 15.14 -8.50
N VAL A 28 -7.88 14.50 -7.91
CA VAL A 28 -7.90 14.21 -6.47
C VAL A 28 -6.76 13.28 -6.08
N SER A 29 -6.53 12.21 -6.85
CA SER A 29 -5.44 11.27 -6.59
C SER A 29 -4.06 11.92 -6.76
N ALA A 30 -3.91 12.81 -7.75
CA ALA A 30 -2.68 13.59 -7.94
C ALA A 30 -2.39 14.50 -6.73
N ALA A 31 -3.40 15.21 -6.21
CA ALA A 31 -3.24 16.04 -5.03
C ALA A 31 -2.86 15.22 -3.78
N LYS A 32 -3.47 14.04 -3.60
CA LYS A 32 -3.12 13.11 -2.51
C LYS A 32 -1.71 12.54 -2.67
N LEU A 33 -1.29 12.22 -3.88
CA LEU A 33 0.06 11.75 -4.18
C LEU A 33 1.09 12.80 -3.76
N THR A 34 0.96 14.05 -4.22
CA THR A 34 1.88 15.13 -3.86
C THR A 34 2.00 15.32 -2.35
N LYS A 35 0.88 15.22 -1.62
CA LYS A 35 0.89 15.34 -0.17
C LYS A 35 1.58 14.15 0.51
N SER A 36 1.36 12.93 0.00
CA SER A 36 1.97 11.69 0.51
C SER A 36 3.46 11.64 0.23
N GLU A 37 3.92 12.07 -0.95
CA GLU A 37 5.34 12.19 -1.29
C GLU A 37 6.05 13.17 -0.36
N GLY A 38 5.42 14.30 -0.03
CA GLY A 38 5.91 15.24 0.96
C GLY A 38 6.06 14.61 2.35
N ALA A 39 5.02 13.92 2.83
CA ALA A 39 5.05 13.22 4.11
C ALA A 39 6.11 12.10 4.15
N SER A 40 6.25 11.33 3.07
CA SER A 40 7.25 10.28 2.92
C SER A 40 8.67 10.84 3.01
N LYS A 41 8.94 11.97 2.34
CA LYS A 41 10.26 12.61 2.37
C LYS A 41 10.63 13.08 3.78
N SER A 42 9.71 13.77 4.47
CA SER A 42 9.93 14.19 5.85
C SER A 42 10.09 13.00 6.80
N PHE A 43 9.35 11.91 6.56
CA PHE A 43 9.47 10.71 7.37
C PHE A 43 10.81 9.98 7.16
N GLN A 44 11.34 9.96 5.94
CA GLN A 44 12.66 9.38 5.65
C GLN A 44 13.79 10.06 6.44
N GLU A 45 13.73 11.39 6.61
CA GLU A 45 14.70 12.13 7.44
C GLU A 45 14.65 11.66 8.90
N TYR A 46 13.43 11.54 9.47
CA TYR A 46 13.24 11.00 10.81
C TYR A 46 13.73 9.55 10.93
N SER A 47 13.30 8.68 10.00
CA SER A 47 13.63 7.25 9.99
C SER A 47 15.14 7.01 9.88
N SER A 48 15.84 7.80 9.07
CA SER A 48 17.30 7.73 8.93
C SER A 48 18.00 8.12 10.23
N LYS A 49 17.54 9.20 10.89
CA LYS A 49 18.16 9.65 12.14
C LYS A 49 17.91 8.69 13.29
N ILE A 50 16.71 8.14 13.43
CA ILE A 50 16.40 7.16 14.48
C ILE A 50 17.14 5.84 14.24
N ARG A 51 17.24 5.36 12.98
CA ARG A 51 18.07 4.19 12.63
C ARG A 51 19.52 4.41 13.05
N SER A 52 20.10 5.57 12.70
CA SER A 52 21.46 5.93 13.10
C SER A 52 21.65 5.88 14.63
N VAL A 53 20.75 6.50 15.41
CA VAL A 53 20.87 6.50 16.88
C VAL A 53 20.74 5.07 17.44
N VAL A 54 19.79 4.29 16.94
CA VAL A 54 19.58 2.89 17.38
C VAL A 54 20.80 2.02 17.03
N THR A 55 21.33 2.12 15.81
CA THR A 55 22.53 1.39 15.39
C THR A 55 23.73 1.72 16.29
N HIS A 56 23.92 2.99 16.64
CA HIS A 56 24.99 3.43 17.54
C HIS A 56 24.86 2.84 18.95
N LEU A 57 23.66 2.87 19.53
CA LEU A 57 23.40 2.34 20.87
C LEU A 57 23.57 0.81 20.91
N VAL A 58 23.06 0.11 19.91
CA VAL A 58 23.22 -1.35 19.79
C VAL A 58 24.70 -1.73 19.61
N ALA A 59 25.47 -0.98 18.81
CA ALA A 59 26.90 -1.20 18.64
C ALA A 59 27.70 -0.96 19.93
N ALA A 60 27.37 0.08 20.69
CA ALA A 60 27.99 0.35 22.00
C ALA A 60 27.73 -0.80 22.98
N GLN A 61 26.47 -1.24 23.09
CA GLN A 61 26.11 -2.31 24.01
C GLN A 61 26.68 -3.67 23.60
N LEU A 62 26.72 -3.99 22.30
CA LEU A 62 27.38 -5.21 21.80
C LEU A 62 28.90 -5.18 22.04
N SER A 63 29.52 -4.00 22.07
CA SER A 63 30.95 -3.86 22.39
C SER A 63 31.21 -4.11 23.88
N GLU A 64 30.37 -3.56 24.78
CA GLU A 64 30.46 -3.80 26.23
C GLU A 64 30.18 -5.27 26.60
N LEU A 65 29.21 -5.92 25.95
CA LEU A 65 28.88 -7.34 26.16
C LEU A 65 29.98 -8.29 25.66
N ARG A 66 30.81 -7.88 24.68
CA ARG A 66 31.96 -8.67 24.21
C ARG A 66 33.14 -8.63 25.19
N GLU A 67 33.21 -7.61 26.05
CA GLU A 67 34.28 -7.47 27.06
C GLU A 67 33.97 -8.19 28.38
N THR A 68 32.70 -8.54 28.64
CA THR A 68 32.28 -9.29 29.82
C THR A 68 31.72 -10.66 29.43
N GLU A 69 32.54 -11.72 29.47
CA GLU A 69 32.14 -13.09 29.12
C GLU A 69 30.97 -13.69 29.95
N GLN A 70 30.51 -13.02 31.00
CA GLN A 70 29.45 -13.52 31.87
C GLN A 70 28.65 -12.35 32.47
N SER A 71 27.64 -11.89 31.73
CA SER A 71 26.60 -11.03 32.28
C SER A 71 25.27 -11.53 31.77
N SER A 72 24.48 -12.11 32.67
CA SER A 72 23.11 -12.55 32.50
C SER A 72 22.36 -11.65 31.51
N LEU A 73 21.77 -12.26 30.47
CA LEU A 73 20.88 -11.59 29.52
C LEU A 73 19.82 -10.83 30.33
N SER A 74 19.98 -9.51 30.42
CA SER A 74 19.12 -8.66 31.23
C SER A 74 17.67 -8.81 30.75
N GLU A 75 16.76 -8.93 31.72
CA GLU A 75 15.30 -9.13 31.58
C GLU A 75 14.58 -7.88 31.00
N GLY A 76 15.17 -7.23 29.99
CA GLY A 76 14.60 -6.07 29.29
C GLY A 76 13.81 -6.46 28.04
N ASN A 77 12.79 -5.67 27.69
CA ASN A 77 11.97 -5.89 26.49
C ASN A 77 12.78 -5.70 25.19
N TYR A 78 13.86 -4.91 25.24
CA TYR A 78 14.76 -4.67 24.10
C TYR A 78 15.34 -5.97 23.53
N HIS A 79 15.66 -6.94 24.40
CA HIS A 79 16.25 -8.22 23.99
C HIS A 79 15.30 -9.05 23.14
N VAL A 80 13.99 -8.99 23.41
CA VAL A 80 12.97 -9.75 22.68
C VAL A 80 12.88 -9.32 21.20
N MET A 81 13.06 -8.02 20.91
CA MET A 81 12.97 -7.47 19.56
C MET A 81 14.25 -7.64 18.73
N LEU A 82 15.38 -7.96 19.37
CA LEU A 82 16.68 -8.17 18.72
C LEU A 82 17.07 -9.66 18.62
N ALA A 83 16.65 -10.48 19.58
CA ALA A 83 17.03 -11.89 19.63
C ALA A 83 16.30 -12.72 18.58
N GLN A 84 17.06 -13.48 17.80
CA GLN A 84 16.49 -14.50 16.91
C GLN A 84 16.10 -15.74 17.72
N ARG A 85 14.90 -16.27 17.44
CA ARG A 85 14.40 -17.52 18.01
C ARG A 85 13.97 -18.48 16.90
N PRO A 86 13.88 -19.80 17.16
CA PRO A 86 13.41 -20.76 16.16
C PRO A 86 12.02 -20.39 15.64
N VAL A 87 11.89 -20.26 14.32
CA VAL A 87 10.65 -19.83 13.67
C VAL A 87 9.65 -21.00 13.62
N LYS A 88 8.58 -20.89 14.40
CA LYS A 88 7.42 -21.80 14.36
C LYS A 88 6.26 -21.20 13.60
N LYS A 89 6.10 -19.87 13.68
CA LYS A 89 5.03 -19.16 12.99
C LYS A 89 5.48 -17.80 12.46
N THR A 90 5.11 -17.46 11.24
CA THR A 90 5.47 -16.20 10.57
C THR A 90 4.30 -15.23 10.54
N GLY A 91 4.50 -14.00 11.00
CA GLY A 91 3.53 -12.91 10.89
C GLY A 91 3.72 -12.14 9.58
N TYR A 92 2.63 -11.88 8.86
CA TYR A 92 2.64 -11.05 7.66
C TYR A 92 1.65 -9.89 7.81
N ILE A 93 2.14 -8.66 7.76
CA ILE A 93 1.32 -7.47 7.59
C ILE A 93 1.20 -7.21 6.09
N VAL A 94 0.00 -7.23 5.55
CA VAL A 94 -0.25 -6.98 4.12
C VAL A 94 -0.99 -5.67 3.96
N ILE A 95 -0.35 -4.72 3.25
CA ILE A 95 -0.90 -3.39 3.04
C ILE A 95 -1.59 -3.31 1.67
N THR A 96 -2.88 -3.01 1.71
CA THR A 96 -3.76 -2.84 0.56
C THR A 96 -4.60 -1.58 0.69
N SER A 97 -5.32 -1.21 -0.37
CA SER A 97 -6.27 -0.11 -0.29
C SER A 97 -7.60 -0.56 0.31
N ASP A 98 -8.33 0.38 0.90
CA ASP A 98 -9.69 0.15 1.41
C ASP A 98 -10.72 -0.01 0.28
N LYS A 99 -10.47 0.60 -0.88
CA LYS A 99 -11.41 0.66 -2.01
C LYS A 99 -10.71 0.34 -3.32
N GLY A 100 -11.51 -0.03 -4.32
CA GLY A 100 -11.04 -0.26 -5.70
C GLY A 100 -10.68 1.04 -6.45
N LEU A 101 -10.67 0.96 -7.78
CA LEU A 101 -10.31 2.06 -8.70
C LEU A 101 -8.85 2.52 -8.60
N VAL A 102 -7.97 1.67 -8.07
CA VAL A 102 -6.51 1.87 -7.96
C VAL A 102 -5.73 1.02 -8.98
N GLY A 103 -6.36 0.71 -10.12
CA GLY A 103 -5.77 -0.13 -11.15
C GLY A 103 -5.38 -1.52 -10.63
N GLY A 104 -4.15 -1.95 -10.96
CA GLY A 104 -3.62 -3.26 -10.56
C GLY A 104 -3.04 -3.33 -9.14
N TYR A 105 -3.06 -2.24 -8.37
CA TYR A 105 -2.36 -2.13 -7.08
C TYR A 105 -2.64 -3.31 -6.13
N ASN A 106 -3.91 -3.52 -5.76
CA ASN A 106 -4.32 -4.60 -4.84
C ASN A 106 -4.06 -5.99 -5.43
N SER A 107 -4.33 -6.17 -6.73
CA SER A 107 -4.16 -7.47 -7.38
C SER A 107 -2.69 -7.87 -7.43
N SER A 108 -1.78 -6.91 -7.61
CA SER A 108 -0.34 -7.13 -7.65
C SER A 108 0.17 -7.63 -6.29
N ILE A 109 -0.13 -6.89 -5.22
CA ILE A 109 0.33 -7.22 -3.86
C ILE A 109 -0.25 -8.54 -3.37
N LEU A 110 -1.56 -8.78 -3.59
CA LEU A 110 -2.23 -9.98 -3.11
C LEU A 110 -1.75 -11.25 -3.83
N LYS A 111 -1.50 -11.18 -5.14
CA LYS A 111 -0.96 -12.31 -5.90
C LYS A 111 0.46 -12.68 -5.45
N GLN A 112 1.33 -11.68 -5.31
CA GLN A 112 2.73 -11.91 -4.93
C GLN A 112 2.84 -12.39 -3.49
N THR A 113 2.04 -11.81 -2.58
CA THR A 113 1.95 -12.28 -1.19
C THR A 113 1.47 -13.72 -1.11
N MET A 114 0.44 -14.10 -1.89
CA MET A 114 -0.02 -15.49 -1.90
C MET A 114 1.00 -16.46 -2.51
N SER A 115 1.73 -16.06 -3.56
CA SER A 115 2.80 -16.90 -4.14
C SER A 115 3.87 -17.18 -3.09
N MET A 116 4.34 -16.13 -2.41
CA MET A 116 5.32 -16.26 -1.34
C MET A 116 4.81 -17.16 -0.21
N ILE A 117 3.59 -16.95 0.28
CA ILE A 117 3.03 -17.79 1.35
C ILE A 117 2.93 -19.26 0.93
N GLN A 118 2.62 -19.53 -0.34
CA GLN A 118 2.55 -20.90 -0.88
C GLN A 118 3.93 -21.54 -1.07
N GLU A 119 4.97 -20.75 -1.29
CA GLU A 119 6.35 -21.21 -1.43
C GLU A 119 7.00 -21.43 -0.06
N ASP A 120 6.68 -20.58 0.92
CA ASP A 120 7.30 -20.58 2.25
C ASP A 120 6.61 -21.51 3.26
N HIS A 121 5.32 -21.81 3.09
CA HIS A 121 4.51 -22.55 4.07
C HIS A 121 3.70 -23.69 3.45
N ASP A 122 3.67 -24.83 4.14
CA ASP A 122 2.88 -26.00 3.75
C ASP A 122 1.45 -25.94 4.34
N SER A 123 1.24 -25.14 5.39
CA SER A 123 0.00 -25.11 6.16
C SER A 123 -0.40 -23.70 6.63
N ASN A 124 -1.70 -23.42 6.63
CA ASN A 124 -2.27 -22.17 7.16
C ASN A 124 -2.03 -21.94 8.66
N LYS A 125 -1.48 -22.94 9.38
CA LYS A 125 -1.12 -22.81 10.80
C LYS A 125 0.26 -22.19 11.02
N GLU A 126 1.11 -22.20 9.99
CA GLU A 126 2.50 -21.74 10.03
C GLU A 126 2.63 -20.22 9.85
N TYR A 127 1.52 -19.53 9.54
CA TYR A 127 1.53 -18.08 9.43
C TYR A 127 0.29 -17.41 10.03
N ALA A 128 0.41 -16.12 10.33
CA ALA A 128 -0.66 -15.25 10.78
C ALA A 128 -0.71 -13.99 9.91
N LEU A 129 -1.89 -13.60 9.46
CA LEU A 129 -2.05 -12.40 8.63
C LEU A 129 -2.66 -11.24 9.42
N ILE A 130 -2.07 -10.07 9.20
CA ILE A 130 -2.59 -8.77 9.62
C ILE A 130 -2.89 -7.99 8.34
N ALA A 131 -4.16 -7.67 8.10
CA ALA A 131 -4.58 -6.98 6.89
C ALA A 131 -4.77 -5.48 7.14
N ILE A 132 -4.02 -4.64 6.42
CA ILE A 132 -4.29 -3.20 6.34
C ILE A 132 -5.03 -2.94 5.03
N GLY A 133 -6.23 -2.39 5.13
CA GLY A 133 -7.11 -2.13 4.01
C GLY A 133 -8.19 -3.20 3.82
N GLY A 134 -9.41 -2.74 3.54
CA GLY A 134 -10.58 -3.60 3.31
C GLY A 134 -10.40 -4.62 2.18
N THR A 135 -9.74 -4.26 1.08
CA THR A 135 -9.62 -5.16 -0.09
C THR A 135 -8.83 -6.43 0.25
N GLY A 136 -7.70 -6.30 0.94
CA GLY A 136 -6.88 -7.43 1.35
C GLY A 136 -7.58 -8.29 2.40
N ALA A 137 -8.19 -7.65 3.40
CA ALA A 137 -8.94 -8.35 4.44
C ALA A 137 -10.07 -9.23 3.86
N ASP A 138 -10.86 -8.67 2.94
CA ASP A 138 -11.94 -9.41 2.26
C ASP A 138 -11.39 -10.54 1.37
N PHE A 139 -10.26 -10.29 0.69
CA PHE A 139 -9.61 -11.27 -0.17
C PHE A 139 -9.12 -12.53 0.58
N PHE A 140 -8.48 -12.34 1.74
CA PHE A 140 -7.95 -13.44 2.54
C PHE A 140 -9.06 -14.22 3.23
N LYS A 141 -10.05 -13.52 3.81
CA LYS A 141 -11.23 -14.15 4.44
C LYS A 141 -12.02 -14.99 3.45
N ALA A 142 -12.22 -14.52 2.22
CA ALA A 142 -12.90 -15.28 1.17
C ALA A 142 -12.19 -16.59 0.79
N ARG A 143 -10.90 -16.74 1.12
CA ARG A 143 -10.10 -17.96 0.90
C ARG A 143 -9.97 -18.84 2.13
N GLY A 144 -10.68 -18.52 3.22
CA GLY A 144 -10.60 -19.27 4.47
C GLY A 144 -9.26 -19.11 5.19
N ILE A 145 -8.51 -18.04 4.89
CA ILE A 145 -7.26 -17.73 5.58
C ILE A 145 -7.59 -16.91 6.84
N ASP A 146 -6.98 -17.28 7.96
CA ASP A 146 -7.18 -16.60 9.24
C ASP A 146 -6.48 -15.24 9.26
N VAL A 147 -7.28 -14.18 9.38
CA VAL A 147 -6.81 -12.79 9.50
C VAL A 147 -6.90 -12.41 10.97
N SER A 148 -5.77 -12.49 11.67
CA SER A 148 -5.68 -12.28 13.12
C SER A 148 -6.03 -10.84 13.53
N TYR A 149 -5.79 -9.87 12.66
CA TYR A 149 -6.19 -8.48 12.86
C TYR A 149 -6.44 -7.79 11.52
N GLU A 150 -7.46 -6.92 11.45
CA GLU A 150 -7.71 -6.09 10.28
C GLU A 150 -7.86 -4.61 10.68
N LEU A 151 -7.27 -3.72 9.87
CA LEU A 151 -7.48 -2.28 9.98
C LEU A 151 -8.11 -1.77 8.69
N ARG A 152 -9.29 -1.14 8.82
CA ARG A 152 -10.02 -0.54 7.71
C ARG A 152 -10.19 0.95 7.91
N GLY A 153 -10.34 1.68 6.81
CA GLY A 153 -10.64 3.11 6.84
C GLY A 153 -9.44 3.95 7.24
N LEU A 154 -8.23 3.53 6.84
CA LEU A 154 -7.04 4.35 7.03
C LEU A 154 -7.22 5.63 6.21
N THR A 155 -6.92 6.78 6.81
CA THR A 155 -7.07 8.04 6.09
C THR A 155 -6.10 8.11 4.91
N ASP A 156 -6.40 8.98 3.94
CA ASP A 156 -5.52 9.20 2.78
C ASP A 156 -4.13 9.75 3.16
N GLN A 157 -4.03 10.28 4.38
CA GLN A 157 -2.86 10.92 4.99
C GLN A 157 -2.74 10.42 6.42
N PRO A 158 -2.34 9.15 6.59
CA PRO A 158 -2.36 8.50 7.89
C PRO A 158 -1.48 9.25 8.87
N THR A 159 -2.00 9.48 10.07
CA THR A 159 -1.19 10.01 11.17
C THR A 159 -0.48 8.87 11.88
N PHE A 160 0.60 9.19 12.60
CA PHE A 160 1.28 8.21 13.44
C PHE A 160 0.33 7.58 14.48
N GLU A 161 -0.63 8.35 15.01
CA GLU A 161 -1.58 7.85 16.01
C GLU A 161 -2.55 6.81 15.44
N GLU A 162 -3.01 7.00 14.20
CA GLU A 162 -3.86 6.01 13.50
C GLU A 162 -3.12 4.69 13.31
N VAL A 163 -1.83 4.77 12.96
CA VAL A 163 -0.98 3.60 12.70
C VAL A 163 -0.46 2.96 13.99
N ARG A 164 -0.25 3.73 15.06
CA ARG A 164 0.25 3.22 16.34
C ARG A 164 -0.57 2.04 16.84
N LYS A 165 -1.90 2.08 16.69
CA LYS A 165 -2.78 0.98 17.13
C LYS A 165 -2.41 -0.36 16.51
N ILE A 166 -2.16 -0.40 15.20
CA ILE A 166 -1.82 -1.67 14.53
C ILE A 166 -0.39 -2.10 14.85
N VAL A 167 0.52 -1.14 14.96
CA VAL A 167 1.90 -1.40 15.34
C VAL A 167 1.98 -1.99 16.75
N THR A 168 1.36 -1.34 17.74
CA THR A 168 1.33 -1.83 19.12
C THR A 168 0.69 -3.22 19.18
N THR A 169 -0.35 -3.47 18.40
CA THR A 169 -0.98 -4.80 18.30
C THR A 169 0.00 -5.83 17.74
N ALA A 170 0.66 -5.54 16.62
CA ALA A 170 1.63 -6.44 15.99
C ALA A 170 2.83 -6.73 16.92
N THR A 171 3.37 -5.70 17.57
CA THR A 171 4.45 -5.84 18.55
C THR A 171 4.01 -6.65 19.77
N THR A 172 2.79 -6.43 20.28
CA THR A 172 2.24 -7.21 21.40
C THR A 172 2.05 -8.68 21.01
N MET A 173 1.59 -8.95 19.78
CA MET A 173 1.48 -10.32 19.26
C MET A 173 2.85 -11.01 19.16
N TYR A 174 3.88 -10.28 18.72
CA TYR A 174 5.25 -10.78 18.69
C TYR A 174 5.80 -11.11 20.09
N GLN A 175 5.60 -10.19 21.05
CA GLN A 175 6.00 -10.36 22.45
C GLN A 175 5.29 -11.56 23.11
N ASN A 176 4.02 -11.77 22.79
CA ASN A 176 3.23 -12.91 23.27
C ASN A 176 3.49 -14.22 22.49
N GLU A 177 4.51 -14.26 21.64
CA GLU A 177 4.90 -15.44 20.85
C GLU A 177 3.80 -15.97 19.92
N VAL A 178 2.90 -15.09 19.46
CA VAL A 178 1.91 -15.44 18.43
C VAL A 178 2.59 -15.74 17.10
N PHE A 179 3.70 -15.05 16.82
CA PHE A 179 4.61 -15.33 15.72
C PHE A 179 6.05 -14.98 16.12
N ASP A 180 7.00 -15.61 15.46
CA ASP A 180 8.43 -15.54 15.76
C ASP A 180 9.17 -14.57 14.86
N GLU A 181 8.58 -14.22 13.72
CA GLU A 181 9.08 -13.21 12.79
C GLU A 181 7.91 -12.43 12.20
N LEU A 182 8.15 -11.17 11.84
CA LEU A 182 7.15 -10.28 11.26
C LEU A 182 7.67 -9.67 9.96
N TYR A 183 6.92 -9.87 8.89
CA TYR A 183 7.18 -9.28 7.59
C TYR A 183 6.09 -8.28 7.21
N VAL A 184 6.45 -7.19 6.56
CA VAL A 184 5.50 -6.25 5.95
C VAL A 184 5.59 -6.38 4.43
N CYS A 185 4.45 -6.73 3.82
CA CYS A 185 4.25 -6.87 2.39
C CYS A 185 3.51 -5.64 1.87
N TYR A 186 4.14 -4.90 0.98
CA TYR A 186 3.55 -3.69 0.41
C TYR A 186 4.10 -3.37 -0.98
N ASN A 187 3.45 -2.43 -1.68
CA ASN A 187 3.97 -1.90 -2.94
C ASN A 187 4.78 -0.63 -2.63
N HIS A 188 6.09 -0.70 -2.83
CA HIS A 188 7.03 0.43 -2.74
C HIS A 188 6.83 1.40 -3.92
N HIS A 189 6.71 2.69 -3.61
CA HIS A 189 6.61 3.75 -4.61
C HIS A 189 7.98 4.07 -5.19
N VAL A 190 8.24 3.65 -6.44
CA VAL A 190 9.47 4.01 -7.15
C VAL A 190 9.30 5.33 -7.90
N ASN A 191 8.18 5.46 -8.61
CA ASN A 191 7.79 6.69 -9.30
C ASN A 191 6.28 6.65 -9.59
N SER A 192 5.72 7.74 -10.12
CA SER A 192 4.27 7.85 -10.36
C SER A 192 3.67 6.79 -11.32
N LEU A 193 4.51 6.07 -12.08
CA LEU A 193 4.08 5.02 -13.00
C LEU A 193 4.42 3.61 -12.51
N THR A 194 5.40 3.47 -11.62
CA THR A 194 6.00 2.17 -11.25
C THR A 194 5.98 2.01 -9.74
N SER A 195 5.42 0.89 -9.31
CA SER A 195 5.56 0.40 -7.94
C SER A 195 6.17 -1.00 -7.97
N GLN A 196 6.92 -1.34 -6.93
CA GLN A 196 7.57 -2.65 -6.80
C GLN A 196 7.05 -3.34 -5.56
N PHE A 197 6.77 -4.63 -5.67
CA PHE A 197 6.46 -5.43 -4.50
C PHE A 197 7.70 -5.53 -3.61
N ARG A 198 7.52 -5.22 -2.33
CA ARG A 198 8.57 -5.25 -1.34
C ARG A 198 8.08 -6.01 -0.12
N VAL A 199 9.00 -6.79 0.43
CA VAL A 199 8.79 -7.64 1.60
C VAL A 199 9.94 -7.34 2.54
N GLU A 200 9.61 -6.76 3.67
CA GLU A 200 10.61 -6.34 4.64
C GLU A 200 10.38 -7.02 5.96
N LYS A 201 11.45 -7.60 6.51
CA LYS A 201 11.44 -8.15 7.86
C LYS A 201 11.51 -6.99 8.85
N MET A 202 10.48 -6.86 9.69
CA MET A 202 10.38 -5.84 10.72
C MET A 202 10.80 -6.34 12.09
N LEU A 203 10.48 -7.60 12.41
CA LEU A 203 10.85 -8.24 13.68
C LEU A 203 11.33 -9.69 13.44
N PRO A 204 12.32 -10.18 14.20
CA PRO A 204 13.27 -9.39 14.99
C PRO A 204 14.05 -8.41 14.12
N ILE A 205 14.52 -7.31 14.71
CA ILE A 205 15.29 -6.28 14.04
C ILE A 205 16.71 -6.80 13.85
N THR A 206 17.02 -7.27 12.64
CA THR A 206 18.31 -7.88 12.31
C THR A 206 19.16 -7.03 11.35
N ASP A 207 18.58 -5.96 10.79
CA ASP A 207 19.20 -5.10 9.76
C ASP A 207 19.99 -3.91 10.34
N LEU A 208 20.46 -4.07 11.58
CA LEU A 208 21.31 -3.09 12.26
C LEU A 208 22.77 -3.51 12.09
N ASP A 209 23.40 -3.00 11.03
CA ASP A 209 24.83 -2.97 10.73
C ASP A 209 25.70 -2.28 11.80
N PRO A 210 26.37 -2.92 12.80
CA PRO A 210 27.22 -2.16 13.73
C PRO A 210 28.39 -1.45 13.02
N SER A 211 28.81 -1.91 11.84
CA SER A 211 29.81 -1.25 11.01
C SER A 211 29.30 0.04 10.34
N GLU A 212 27.99 0.25 10.24
CA GLU A 212 27.40 1.52 9.82
C GLU A 212 27.58 2.62 10.88
N ALA A 213 27.81 2.26 12.15
CA ALA A 213 28.01 3.20 13.25
C ALA A 213 29.35 3.97 13.18
N THR A 214 30.31 3.48 12.37
CA THR A 214 31.69 4.00 12.33
C THR A 214 31.83 5.40 11.73
N SER A 215 30.76 5.99 11.18
CA SER A 215 30.80 7.30 10.51
C SER A 215 30.60 8.51 11.42
N TYR A 216 30.23 8.34 12.70
CA TYR A 216 30.01 9.48 13.61
C TYR A 216 30.80 9.33 14.92
N GLU A 217 31.83 10.17 15.09
CA GLU A 217 32.63 10.38 16.31
C GLU A 217 31.82 11.11 17.42
N GLN A 218 30.52 10.84 17.58
CA GLN A 218 29.72 11.47 18.63
C GLN A 218 29.67 10.55 19.86
N GLU A 219 30.45 10.92 20.88
CA GLU A 219 30.37 10.34 22.20
C GLU A 219 29.06 10.79 22.87
N TYR A 220 28.13 9.85 23.07
CA TYR A 220 26.84 10.13 23.72
C TYR A 220 26.98 9.99 25.23
N LEU A 221 26.61 11.03 25.98
CA LEU A 221 26.31 10.90 27.41
C LEU A 221 24.88 10.36 27.54
N LEU A 222 24.76 9.11 28.01
CA LEU A 222 23.50 8.39 28.10
C LEU A 222 22.93 8.49 29.52
N GLU A 223 21.69 8.98 29.63
CA GLU A 223 20.96 9.09 30.89
C GLU A 223 19.52 8.55 30.67
N PRO A 224 19.00 7.63 31.52
CA PRO A 224 19.58 7.09 32.76
C PRO A 224 20.54 5.88 32.55
N SER A 225 20.33 5.03 31.55
CA SER A 225 21.26 3.97 31.13
C SER A 225 21.01 3.58 29.66
N PRO A 226 21.99 2.99 28.96
CA PRO A 226 21.83 2.52 27.58
C PRO A 226 20.65 1.54 27.42
N GLU A 227 20.49 0.60 28.36
CA GLU A 227 19.41 -0.40 28.36
C GLU A 227 18.04 0.25 28.46
N ALA A 228 17.89 1.20 29.41
CA ALA A 228 16.63 1.90 29.63
C ALA A 228 16.23 2.74 28.40
N ILE A 229 17.22 3.31 27.71
CA ILE A 229 17.00 4.04 26.46
C ILE A 229 16.57 3.08 25.34
N LEU A 230 17.23 1.93 25.20
CA LEU A 230 16.89 0.93 24.18
C LEU A 230 15.52 0.30 24.39
N ASP A 231 15.12 0.05 25.64
CA ASP A 231 13.78 -0.43 26.00
C ASP A 231 12.67 0.52 25.49
N GLN A 232 12.96 1.82 25.43
CA GLN A 232 12.02 2.82 24.93
C GLN A 232 12.17 3.08 23.43
N LEU A 233 13.39 3.09 22.89
CA LEU A 233 13.68 3.43 21.50
C LEU A 233 13.38 2.30 20.53
N LEU A 234 13.65 1.04 20.86
CA LEU A 234 13.43 -0.07 19.91
C LEU A 234 11.96 -0.27 19.53
N PRO A 235 11.00 -0.20 20.47
CA PRO A 235 9.60 -0.21 20.10
C PRO A 235 9.28 0.95 19.15
N GLN A 236 9.69 2.18 19.47
CA GLN A 236 9.49 3.37 18.63
C GLN A 236 10.11 3.22 17.24
N TYR A 237 11.29 2.60 17.16
CA TYR A 237 11.95 2.31 15.90
C TYR A 237 11.16 1.31 15.07
N ALA A 238 10.72 0.18 15.65
CA ALA A 238 9.83 -0.76 14.98
C ALA A 238 8.51 -0.09 14.55
N GLU A 239 7.95 0.80 15.37
CA GLU A 239 6.77 1.58 15.02
C GLU A 239 7.02 2.46 13.79
N SER A 240 8.20 3.09 13.76
CA SER A 240 8.61 3.94 12.65
C SER A 240 8.75 3.14 11.35
N LEU A 241 9.34 1.95 11.39
CA LEU A 241 9.52 1.12 10.19
C LEU A 241 8.17 0.73 9.56
N ILE A 242 7.23 0.25 10.38
CA ILE A 242 5.88 -0.11 9.91
C ILE A 242 5.14 1.14 9.41
N TYR A 243 5.25 2.27 10.10
CA TYR A 243 4.66 3.53 9.65
C TYR A 243 5.23 4.01 8.32
N GLY A 244 6.54 3.87 8.12
CA GLY A 244 7.21 4.15 6.86
C GLY A 244 6.66 3.31 5.71
N ALA A 245 6.54 2.00 5.91
CA ALA A 245 5.95 1.10 4.94
C ALA A 245 4.50 1.47 4.60
N ILE A 246 3.71 1.93 5.57
CA ILE A 246 2.34 2.40 5.37
C ILE A 246 2.28 3.70 4.54
N ILE A 247 3.12 4.69 4.84
CA ILE A 247 3.17 5.93 4.05
C ILE A 247 3.58 5.63 2.60
N ASP A 248 4.59 4.79 2.43
CA ASP A 248 5.10 4.40 1.12
C ASP A 248 4.03 3.65 0.31
N ALA A 249 3.37 2.67 0.93
CA ALA A 249 2.25 1.95 0.36
C ALA A 249 1.09 2.88 -0.05
N LYS A 250 0.77 3.89 0.77
CA LYS A 250 -0.25 4.91 0.46
C LYS A 250 0.18 5.80 -0.70
N THR A 251 1.46 6.15 -0.79
CA THR A 251 2.02 6.91 -1.91
C THR A 251 1.86 6.11 -3.21
N ALA A 252 2.22 4.82 -3.19
CA ALA A 252 2.03 3.92 -4.32
C ALA A 252 0.54 3.72 -4.67
N GLU A 253 -0.36 3.66 -3.67
CA GLU A 253 -1.82 3.59 -3.89
C GLU A 253 -2.33 4.81 -4.67
N HIS A 254 -1.96 6.02 -4.24
CA HIS A 254 -2.38 7.27 -4.89
C HIS A 254 -1.80 7.41 -6.30
N ALA A 255 -0.55 6.99 -6.52
CA ALA A 255 0.07 6.95 -7.84
C ALA A 255 -0.67 5.99 -8.79
N ALA A 256 -0.98 4.79 -8.32
CA ALA A 256 -1.73 3.80 -9.09
C ALA A 256 -3.17 4.27 -9.39
N GLY A 257 -3.84 4.90 -8.41
CA GLY A 257 -5.15 5.51 -8.59
C GLY A 257 -5.14 6.63 -9.63
N MET A 258 -4.18 7.55 -9.56
CA MET A 258 -4.01 8.62 -10.53
C MET A 258 -3.82 8.06 -11.96
N THR A 259 -2.94 7.06 -12.11
CA THR A 259 -2.66 6.44 -13.40
C THR A 259 -3.88 5.70 -13.95
N ALA A 260 -4.58 4.91 -13.11
CA ALA A 260 -5.79 4.21 -13.50
C ALA A 260 -6.90 5.17 -13.96
N MET A 261 -7.09 6.28 -13.26
CA MET A 261 -8.08 7.30 -13.62
C MET A 261 -7.70 8.07 -14.88
N LYS A 262 -6.42 8.32 -15.12
CA LYS A 262 -5.92 8.89 -16.38
C LYS A 262 -6.27 7.97 -17.55
N THR A 263 -5.87 6.70 -17.47
CA THR A 263 -6.17 5.70 -18.50
C THR A 263 -7.68 5.53 -18.72
N ALA A 264 -8.48 5.54 -17.65
CA ALA A 264 -9.94 5.47 -17.78
C ALA A 264 -10.53 6.70 -18.50
N THR A 265 -9.98 7.89 -18.26
CA THR A 265 -10.40 9.14 -18.93
C THR A 265 -10.07 9.09 -20.41
N ASP A 266 -8.85 8.67 -20.76
CA ASP A 266 -8.39 8.56 -22.14
C ASP A 266 -9.21 7.50 -22.91
N ASN A 267 -9.49 6.35 -22.29
CA ASN A 267 -10.36 5.31 -22.85
C ASN A 267 -11.79 5.81 -23.06
N ALA A 268 -12.35 6.56 -22.11
CA ALA A 268 -13.67 7.14 -22.26
C ALA A 268 -13.72 8.14 -23.43
N GLN A 269 -12.66 8.93 -23.64
CA GLN A 269 -12.57 9.87 -24.76
C GLN A 269 -12.52 9.16 -26.11
N ASN A 270 -11.80 8.04 -26.19
CA ASN A 270 -11.78 7.20 -27.39
C ASN A 270 -13.17 6.63 -27.71
N ILE A 271 -13.86 6.07 -26.70
CA ILE A 271 -15.23 5.56 -26.85
C ILE A 271 -16.20 6.66 -27.30
N ILE A 272 -16.08 7.88 -26.75
CA ILE A 272 -16.90 9.03 -27.16
C ILE A 272 -16.67 9.36 -28.64
N SER A 273 -15.42 9.34 -29.09
CA SER A 273 -15.06 9.58 -30.50
C SER A 273 -15.73 8.56 -31.42
N ASP A 274 -15.59 7.27 -31.12
CA ASP A 274 -16.16 6.18 -31.93
C ASP A 274 -17.68 6.21 -31.98
N LEU A 275 -18.32 6.46 -30.83
CA LEU A 275 -19.77 6.62 -30.75
C LEU A 275 -20.24 7.86 -31.52
N THR A 276 -19.47 8.94 -31.53
CA THR A 276 -19.81 10.17 -32.28
C THR A 276 -19.76 9.92 -33.79
N ILE A 277 -18.75 9.19 -34.28
CA ILE A 277 -18.68 8.78 -35.69
C ILE A 277 -19.90 7.91 -36.04
N SER A 278 -20.21 6.92 -35.20
CA SER A 278 -21.35 6.02 -35.39
C SER A 278 -22.68 6.78 -35.38
N TYR A 279 -22.85 7.73 -34.47
CA TYR A 279 -24.02 8.60 -34.38
C TYR A 279 -24.21 9.42 -35.66
N ASN A 280 -23.15 10.07 -36.14
CA ASN A 280 -23.22 10.89 -37.35
C ASN A 280 -23.58 10.07 -38.59
N ARG A 281 -23.00 8.86 -38.71
CA ARG A 281 -23.35 7.93 -39.79
C ARG A 281 -24.82 7.50 -39.72
N ALA A 282 -25.29 7.08 -38.55
CA ALA A 282 -26.68 6.68 -38.36
C ALA A 282 -27.65 7.85 -38.61
N ARG A 283 -27.26 9.08 -38.23
CA ARG A 283 -28.07 10.29 -38.41
C ARG A 283 -28.21 10.61 -39.90
N GLN A 284 -27.10 10.56 -40.64
CA GLN A 284 -27.13 10.75 -42.09
C GLN A 284 -27.98 9.69 -42.77
N GLY A 285 -27.83 8.41 -42.39
CA GLY A 285 -28.68 7.33 -42.91
C GLY A 285 -30.17 7.55 -42.66
N ALA A 286 -30.53 7.97 -41.44
CA ALA A 286 -31.92 8.30 -41.10
C ALA A 286 -32.47 9.47 -41.92
N ILE A 287 -31.70 10.55 -42.08
CA ILE A 287 -32.10 11.71 -42.92
C ILE A 287 -32.28 11.28 -44.39
N THR A 288 -31.35 10.51 -44.95
CA THR A 288 -31.46 10.01 -46.32
C THR A 288 -32.70 9.12 -46.49
N GLN A 289 -32.99 8.27 -45.52
CA GLN A 289 -34.18 7.43 -45.56
C GLN A 289 -35.47 8.25 -45.48
N GLU A 290 -35.56 9.21 -44.56
CA GLU A 290 -36.72 10.11 -44.46
C GLU A 290 -36.95 10.86 -45.77
N ILE A 291 -35.90 11.40 -46.40
CA ILE A 291 -35.99 12.07 -47.70
C ILE A 291 -36.47 11.09 -48.79
N THR A 292 -35.94 9.87 -48.82
CA THR A 292 -36.31 8.85 -49.81
C THR A 292 -37.78 8.44 -49.66
N GLU A 293 -38.26 8.28 -48.43
CA GLU A 293 -39.66 7.97 -48.13
C GLU A 293 -40.60 9.12 -48.55
N ILE A 294 -40.23 10.37 -48.31
CA ILE A 294 -41.00 11.55 -48.74
C ILE A 294 -41.10 11.61 -50.27
N VAL A 295 -39.98 11.45 -50.98
CA VAL A 295 -39.94 11.51 -52.46
C VAL A 295 -40.73 10.35 -53.06
N ALA A 296 -40.58 9.14 -52.54
CA ALA A 296 -41.34 7.98 -53.01
C ALA A 296 -42.85 8.12 -52.76
N GLY A 297 -43.25 8.67 -51.61
CA GLY A 297 -44.65 8.96 -51.29
C GLY A 297 -45.26 10.02 -52.20
N ALA A 298 -44.50 11.06 -52.55
CA ALA A 298 -44.94 12.10 -53.49
C ALA A 298 -45.14 11.54 -54.91
N ALA A 299 -44.22 10.70 -55.39
CA ALA A 299 -44.32 10.06 -56.70
C ALA A 299 -45.47 9.05 -56.82
N ALA A 300 -45.94 8.48 -55.70
CA ALA A 300 -47.07 7.55 -55.69
C ALA A 300 -48.44 8.23 -55.84
N LEU A 301 -48.50 9.57 -55.78
CA LEU A 301 -49.72 10.37 -55.95
C LEU A 301 -49.89 10.91 -57.39
N GLU A 302 -48.87 10.80 -58.24
CA GLU A 302 -48.95 11.00 -59.70
C GLU A 302 -49.44 9.74 -60.42
#